data_AF-A0A3C0NQN8-F1
#
_entry.id   AF-A0A3C0NQN8-F1
#
_cell.length_a   1.000
_cell.length_b   1.000
_cell.length_c   1.000
_cell.angle_alpha   90.00
_cell.angle_beta   90.00
_cell.angle_gamma   90.00
#
_symmetry.space_group_name_H-M   'P 1'
#
loop_
_entity.id
_entity.type
_entity.pdbx_description
1 polymer ?
#
loop_
_entity_poly.entity_id
_entity_poly.type
_entity_poly.pdbx_seq_one_letter_code
_entity_poly.pdbx_strand_id
1 'polypeptide(L)'
;VGDFVQIESLARALAEQEIHLLINNAGVYPSSHFKAVDYDAWADAFKINTMSTLKLAEVFIPHLVKAGNAKLLAMTSKMGSIDDNTSGGEYIYRSSKTALNMVVKSLAIDLQKYGVLVAALHPGWVRTDMGGPNGLIDVSTSVNGLRRVIEQLTLEESGKMIGYDGKVVNW
;
A
#
# COMPACT_ATOMS: atom_id res chain seq x y z
N VAL A 1 -2.41 -12.83 -0.63
CA VAL A 1 -2.64 -11.68 -1.57
C VAL A 1 -2.23 -11.95 -3.01
N GLY A 2 -1.28 -12.86 -3.30
CA GLY A 2 -0.93 -13.22 -4.69
C GLY A 2 -1.91 -14.19 -5.38
N ASP A 3 -2.92 -14.69 -4.67
CA ASP A 3 -4.01 -15.51 -5.21
C ASP A 3 -5.30 -14.69 -5.22
N PHE A 4 -5.76 -14.32 -6.41
CA PHE A 4 -6.92 -13.45 -6.58
C PHE A 4 -8.24 -14.20 -6.38
N VAL A 5 -8.27 -15.52 -6.58
CA VAL A 5 -9.44 -16.36 -6.32
C VAL A 5 -9.71 -16.44 -4.82
N GLN A 6 -8.64 -16.52 -4.01
CA GLN A 6 -8.76 -16.46 -2.55
C GLN A 6 -9.24 -15.09 -2.06
N ILE A 7 -8.79 -13.99 -2.68
CA ILE A 7 -9.27 -12.63 -2.36
C ILE A 7 -10.79 -12.51 -2.63
N GLU A 8 -11.25 -12.98 -3.78
CA GLU A 8 -12.68 -12.98 -4.12
C GLU A 8 -13.49 -13.86 -3.17
N SER A 9 -12.96 -15.04 -2.84
CA SER A 9 -13.64 -15.97 -1.94
C SER A 9 -13.77 -15.40 -0.53
N LEU A 10 -12.75 -14.67 -0.06
CA LEU A 10 -12.80 -13.96 1.22
C LEU A 10 -13.86 -12.84 1.21
N ALA A 11 -13.89 -12.02 0.15
CA ALA A 11 -14.90 -10.96 0.02
C ALA A 11 -16.32 -11.54 0.03
N ARG A 12 -16.55 -12.64 -0.70
CA ARG A 12 -17.84 -13.36 -0.67
C ARG A 12 -18.19 -13.88 0.72
N ALA A 13 -17.22 -14.47 1.44
CA ALA A 13 -17.45 -15.00 2.78
C ALA A 13 -17.81 -13.89 3.80
N LEU A 14 -17.38 -12.65 3.53
CA LEU A 14 -17.62 -11.48 4.37
C LEU A 14 -18.78 -10.61 3.87
N ALA A 15 -19.57 -11.03 2.87
CA ALA A 15 -20.49 -10.15 2.12
C ALA A 15 -21.43 -9.29 2.99
N GLU A 16 -21.83 -9.81 4.16
CA GLU A 16 -22.71 -9.10 5.08
C GLU A 16 -21.98 -8.11 6.01
N GLN A 17 -20.65 -8.18 6.10
CA GLN A 17 -19.85 -7.38 7.00
C GLN A 17 -19.52 -5.99 6.42
N GLU A 18 -19.63 -4.99 7.27
CA GLU A 18 -19.10 -3.65 7.03
C GLU A 18 -17.61 -3.62 7.32
N ILE A 19 -16.83 -3.03 6.41
CA ILE A 19 -15.38 -2.88 6.58
C ILE A 19 -15.06 -1.39 6.57
N HIS A 20 -14.73 -0.87 7.74
CA HIS A 20 -14.40 0.54 7.93
C HIS A 20 -12.95 0.85 7.56
N LEU A 21 -12.08 -0.16 7.63
CA LEU A 21 -10.65 -0.01 7.39
C LEU A 21 -10.10 -1.26 6.69
N LEU A 22 -9.65 -1.10 5.45
CA LEU A 22 -8.99 -2.13 4.67
C LEU A 22 -7.54 -1.70 4.43
N ILE A 23 -6.58 -2.45 4.96
CA ILE A 23 -5.15 -2.15 4.80
C ILE A 23 -4.50 -3.25 3.97
N ASN A 24 -4.04 -2.92 2.75
CA ASN A 24 -3.16 -3.81 2.02
C ASN A 24 -1.71 -3.64 2.50
N ASN A 25 -1.34 -4.40 3.53
CA ASN A 25 0.00 -4.40 4.11
C ASN A 25 0.96 -5.38 3.44
N ALA A 26 0.43 -6.49 2.89
CA ALA A 26 1.27 -7.56 2.38
C ALA A 26 2.15 -7.09 1.21
N GLY A 27 3.41 -7.48 1.23
CA GLY A 27 4.37 -7.12 0.20
C GLY A 27 5.62 -7.99 0.23
N VAL A 28 6.38 -7.95 -0.86
CA VAL A 28 7.64 -8.67 -1.05
C VAL A 28 8.76 -7.72 -1.48
N TYR A 29 10.00 -8.08 -1.14
CA TYR A 29 11.22 -7.34 -1.46
C TYR A 29 12.24 -8.27 -2.13
N PRO A 30 12.03 -8.64 -3.41
CA PRO A 30 13.02 -9.43 -4.14
C PRO A 30 14.27 -8.59 -4.43
N SER A 31 15.44 -9.22 -4.33
CA SER A 31 16.71 -8.61 -4.68
C SER A 31 16.72 -8.22 -6.17
N SER A 32 17.22 -7.02 -6.47
CA SER A 32 17.43 -6.61 -7.87
C SER A 32 18.59 -5.65 -8.01
N HIS A 33 19.51 -5.98 -8.90
CA HIS A 33 20.71 -5.19 -9.16
C HIS A 33 20.90 -4.97 -10.66
N PHE A 34 21.60 -3.90 -11.03
CA PHE A 34 21.88 -3.62 -12.43
C PHE A 34 22.65 -4.79 -13.05
N LYS A 35 22.17 -5.29 -14.20
CA LYS A 35 22.67 -6.50 -14.90
C LYS A 35 22.44 -7.84 -14.17
N ALA A 36 21.71 -7.86 -13.05
CA ALA A 36 21.35 -9.07 -12.32
C ALA A 36 19.91 -8.91 -11.80
N VAL A 37 18.95 -9.15 -12.69
CA VAL A 37 17.51 -9.05 -12.40
C VAL A 37 16.84 -10.35 -12.81
N ASP A 38 16.03 -10.89 -11.90
CA ASP A 38 15.08 -11.95 -12.19
C ASP A 38 13.76 -11.30 -12.63
N TYR A 39 13.38 -11.49 -13.89
CA TYR A 39 12.19 -10.90 -14.47
C TYR A 39 10.89 -11.60 -14.03
N ASP A 40 10.95 -12.88 -13.65
CA ASP A 40 9.79 -13.59 -13.11
C ASP A 40 9.49 -13.09 -11.70
N ALA A 41 10.54 -12.90 -10.88
CA ALA A 41 10.41 -12.25 -9.57
C ALA A 41 9.87 -10.81 -9.68
N TRP A 42 10.15 -10.12 -10.79
CA TRP A 42 9.59 -8.81 -11.07
C TRP A 42 8.08 -8.87 -11.31
N ALA A 43 7.62 -9.79 -12.15
CA ALA A 43 6.20 -10.01 -12.41
C ALA A 43 5.45 -10.39 -11.12
N ASP A 44 6.02 -11.28 -10.31
CA ASP A 44 5.45 -11.68 -9.01
C ASP A 44 5.38 -10.52 -8.02
N ALA A 45 6.42 -9.68 -7.96
CA ALA A 45 6.40 -8.49 -7.13
C ALA A 45 5.31 -7.51 -7.56
N PHE A 46 5.06 -7.32 -8.87
CA PHE A 46 3.95 -6.48 -9.34
C PHE A 46 2.59 -7.08 -8.96
N LYS A 47 2.45 -8.41 -9.12
CA LYS A 47 1.23 -9.10 -8.71
C LYS A 47 0.92 -8.89 -7.23
N ILE A 48 1.94 -9.03 -6.37
CA ILE A 48 1.80 -8.93 -4.92
C ILE A 48 1.74 -7.48 -4.43
N ASN A 49 2.71 -6.64 -4.78
CA ASN A 49 2.85 -5.29 -4.23
C ASN A 49 1.88 -4.29 -4.85
N THR A 50 1.41 -4.53 -6.09
CA THR A 50 0.64 -3.54 -6.87
C THR A 50 -0.75 -4.04 -7.18
N MET A 51 -0.86 -5.11 -7.97
CA MET A 51 -2.15 -5.58 -8.51
C MET A 51 -3.10 -6.05 -7.41
N SER A 52 -2.57 -6.63 -6.32
CA SER A 52 -3.38 -7.06 -5.19
C SER A 52 -4.18 -5.91 -4.54
N THR A 53 -3.65 -4.68 -4.51
CA THR A 53 -4.37 -3.50 -3.99
C THR A 53 -5.58 -3.18 -4.84
N LEU A 54 -5.41 -3.16 -6.16
CA LEU A 54 -6.52 -2.94 -7.09
C LEU A 54 -7.56 -4.06 -6.94
N LYS A 55 -7.11 -5.32 -6.90
CA LYS A 55 -8.01 -6.46 -6.74
C LYS A 55 -8.80 -6.39 -5.43
N LEU A 56 -8.16 -6.01 -4.34
CA LEU A 56 -8.82 -5.80 -3.05
C LEU A 56 -9.87 -4.68 -3.16
N ALA A 57 -9.56 -3.56 -3.81
CA ALA A 57 -10.52 -2.48 -4.03
C ALA A 57 -11.74 -2.96 -4.83
N GLU A 58 -11.53 -3.69 -5.93
CA GLU A 58 -12.59 -4.22 -6.79
C GLU A 58 -13.59 -5.10 -6.03
N VAL A 59 -13.09 -6.00 -5.18
CA VAL A 59 -13.97 -6.99 -4.53
C VAL A 59 -14.54 -6.49 -3.21
N PHE A 60 -13.83 -5.60 -2.49
CA PHE A 60 -14.28 -5.12 -1.18
C PHE A 60 -15.10 -3.83 -1.26
N ILE A 61 -15.22 -3.17 -2.42
CA ILE A 61 -15.99 -1.93 -2.55
C ILE A 61 -17.42 -2.00 -1.97
N PRO A 62 -18.20 -3.12 -2.08
CA PRO A 62 -19.54 -3.16 -1.47
C PRO A 62 -19.49 -3.03 0.06
N HIS A 63 -18.46 -3.56 0.71
CA HIS A 63 -18.28 -3.51 2.16
C HIS A 63 -17.87 -2.12 2.63
N LEU A 64 -16.99 -1.46 1.86
CA LEU A 64 -16.52 -0.11 2.13
C LEU A 64 -17.64 0.91 1.97
N VAL A 65 -18.47 0.74 0.93
CA VAL A 65 -19.68 1.56 0.71
C VAL A 65 -20.69 1.35 1.83
N LYS A 66 -20.92 0.10 2.25
CA LYS A 66 -21.86 -0.22 3.34
C LYS A 66 -21.46 0.48 4.65
N ALA A 67 -20.17 0.57 4.96
CA ALA A 67 -19.68 1.27 6.16
C ALA A 67 -19.85 2.80 6.12
N GLY A 68 -19.96 3.42 4.93
CA GLY A 68 -20.26 4.85 4.76
C GLY A 68 -19.13 5.85 5.10
N ASN A 69 -18.07 5.42 5.80
CA ASN A 69 -16.91 6.24 6.16
C ASN A 69 -15.58 5.47 6.05
N ALA A 70 -15.50 4.55 5.09
CA ALA A 70 -14.41 3.59 5.00
C ALA A 70 -13.09 4.17 4.45
N LYS A 71 -11.98 3.55 4.86
CA LYS A 71 -10.61 3.86 4.42
C LYS A 71 -9.98 2.64 3.76
N LEU A 72 -9.51 2.77 2.51
CA LEU A 72 -8.67 1.79 1.82
C LEU A 72 -7.23 2.31 1.80
N LEU A 73 -6.35 1.65 2.52
CA LEU A 73 -4.97 2.09 2.70
C LEU A 73 -4.00 1.05 2.14
N ALA A 74 -2.97 1.50 1.44
CA ALA A 74 -1.95 0.61 0.90
C ALA A 74 -0.59 0.91 1.53
N MET A 75 0.11 -0.14 1.98
CA MET A 75 1.46 0.01 2.52
C MET A 75 2.47 0.15 1.38
N THR A 76 2.91 1.37 1.13
CA THR A 76 3.93 1.70 0.14
C THR A 76 5.32 1.85 0.79
N SER A 77 6.25 2.51 0.12
CA SER A 77 7.56 2.88 0.64
C SER A 77 7.99 4.21 0.06
N LYS A 78 8.80 4.98 0.81
CA LYS A 78 9.55 6.12 0.28
C LYS A 78 10.41 5.73 -0.93
N MET A 79 10.83 4.46 -1.03
CA MET A 79 11.52 3.94 -2.22
C MET A 79 10.68 3.93 -3.50
N GLY A 80 9.35 4.03 -3.38
CA GLY A 80 8.44 4.22 -4.52
C GLY A 80 8.32 5.67 -4.97
N SER A 81 8.94 6.63 -4.26
CA SER A 81 9.05 8.01 -4.71
C SER A 81 10.11 8.14 -5.80
N ILE A 82 9.71 8.68 -6.94
CA ILE A 82 10.60 9.04 -8.04
C ILE A 82 11.47 10.22 -7.63
N ASP A 83 10.89 11.25 -6.99
CA ASP A 83 11.59 12.46 -6.59
C ASP A 83 12.69 12.19 -5.53
N ASP A 84 12.48 11.23 -4.64
CA ASP A 84 13.45 10.87 -3.59
C ASP A 84 14.57 9.95 -4.08
N ASN A 85 14.46 9.40 -5.29
CA ASN A 85 15.39 8.38 -5.78
C ASN A 85 16.73 8.97 -6.23
N THR A 86 17.65 9.12 -5.27
CA THR A 86 19.03 9.58 -5.50
C THR A 86 20.07 8.45 -5.48
N SER A 87 19.67 7.23 -5.11
CA SER A 87 20.58 6.09 -4.93
C SER A 87 20.50 5.00 -6.01
N GLY A 88 19.42 4.96 -6.81
CA GLY A 88 19.23 3.93 -7.83
C GLY A 88 19.02 2.52 -7.24
N GLY A 89 19.30 1.50 -8.06
CA GLY A 89 19.15 0.08 -7.70
C GLY A 89 17.72 -0.32 -7.35
N GLU A 90 17.54 -1.54 -6.83
CA GLU A 90 16.27 -2.03 -6.29
C GLU A 90 15.09 -1.90 -7.27
N TYR A 91 15.39 -2.11 -8.56
CA TYR A 91 14.50 -1.90 -9.69
C TYR A 91 13.14 -2.54 -9.50
N ILE A 92 13.10 -3.79 -9.03
CA ILE A 92 11.85 -4.53 -8.85
C ILE A 92 11.00 -3.85 -7.78
N TYR A 93 11.56 -3.67 -6.57
CA TYR A 93 10.79 -3.13 -5.46
C TYR A 93 10.36 -1.68 -5.69
N ARG A 94 11.30 -0.81 -6.11
CA ARG A 94 11.03 0.60 -6.39
C ARG A 94 9.91 0.74 -7.41
N SER A 95 10.05 0.10 -8.57
CA SER A 95 9.04 0.19 -9.63
C SER A 95 7.68 -0.37 -9.17
N SER A 96 7.66 -1.48 -8.40
CA SER A 96 6.40 -2.02 -7.88
C SER A 96 5.71 -1.06 -6.89
N LYS A 97 6.47 -0.35 -6.04
CA LYS A 97 5.93 0.64 -5.10
C LYS A 97 5.53 1.95 -5.78
N THR A 98 6.26 2.38 -6.81
CA THR A 98 5.84 3.49 -7.69
C THR A 98 4.55 3.15 -8.44
N ALA A 99 4.43 1.93 -8.97
CA ALA A 99 3.20 1.49 -9.61
C ALA A 99 2.03 1.42 -8.61
N LEU A 100 2.28 0.95 -7.38
CA LEU A 100 1.29 0.99 -6.30
C LEU A 100 0.83 2.43 -5.99
N ASN A 101 1.76 3.38 -5.95
CA ASN A 101 1.44 4.79 -5.75
C ASN A 101 0.46 5.32 -6.82
N MET A 102 0.68 4.96 -8.09
CA MET A 102 -0.26 5.31 -9.17
C MET A 102 -1.62 4.63 -9.01
N VAL A 103 -1.65 3.34 -8.65
CA VAL A 103 -2.92 2.62 -8.37
C VAL A 103 -3.71 3.31 -7.26
N VAL A 104 -3.04 3.69 -6.16
CA VAL A 104 -3.67 4.45 -5.07
C VAL A 104 -4.23 5.78 -5.57
N LYS A 105 -3.47 6.51 -6.40
CA LYS A 105 -3.92 7.80 -6.94
C LYS A 105 -5.15 7.66 -7.82
N SER A 106 -5.19 6.65 -8.69
CA SER A 106 -6.36 6.37 -9.53
C SER A 106 -7.57 5.95 -8.70
N LEU A 107 -7.39 5.01 -7.75
CA LEU A 107 -8.47 4.56 -6.87
C LEU A 107 -9.04 5.71 -6.01
N ALA A 108 -8.20 6.64 -5.55
CA ALA A 108 -8.67 7.82 -4.81
C ALA A 108 -9.65 8.68 -5.62
N ILE A 109 -9.47 8.74 -6.94
CA ILE A 109 -10.38 9.46 -7.85
C ILE A 109 -11.62 8.61 -8.13
N ASP A 110 -11.43 7.35 -8.52
CA ASP A 110 -12.52 6.45 -8.90
C ASP A 110 -13.51 6.19 -7.76
N LEU A 111 -12.99 6.10 -6.53
CA LEU A 111 -13.78 5.78 -5.34
C LEU A 111 -14.31 7.02 -4.61
N GLN A 112 -13.99 8.23 -5.09
CA GLN A 112 -14.50 9.48 -4.50
C GLN A 112 -16.03 9.54 -4.50
N LYS A 113 -16.67 9.08 -5.60
CA LYS A 113 -18.14 9.02 -5.72
C LYS A 113 -18.82 8.11 -4.70
N TYR A 114 -18.06 7.23 -4.05
CA TYR A 114 -18.52 6.33 -3.01
C TYR A 114 -18.21 6.83 -1.59
N GLY A 115 -17.55 7.99 -1.45
CA GLY A 115 -17.13 8.50 -0.14
C GLY A 115 -16.01 7.68 0.52
N VAL A 116 -15.31 6.83 -0.24
CA VAL A 116 -14.22 5.99 0.30
C VAL A 116 -12.89 6.74 0.19
N LEU A 117 -12.21 6.88 1.33
CA LEU A 117 -10.88 7.47 1.38
C LEU A 117 -9.84 6.45 0.92
N VAL A 118 -8.95 6.83 0.02
CA VAL A 118 -7.86 5.96 -0.44
C VAL A 118 -6.51 6.65 -0.24
N ALA A 119 -5.54 6.03 0.42
CA ALA A 119 -4.21 6.65 0.62
C ALA A 119 -3.07 5.63 0.70
N ALA A 120 -1.85 6.09 0.42
CA ALA A 120 -0.65 5.29 0.53
C ALA A 120 0.11 5.64 1.82
N LEU A 121 0.56 4.63 2.55
CA LEU A 121 1.27 4.80 3.82
C LEU A 121 2.73 4.37 3.68
N HIS A 122 3.65 5.21 4.15
CA HIS A 122 5.06 4.83 4.31
C HIS A 122 5.34 4.51 5.79
N PRO A 123 5.73 3.27 6.13
CA PRO A 123 5.88 2.86 7.52
C PRO A 123 7.17 3.35 8.18
N GLY A 124 8.05 4.06 7.47
CA GLY A 124 9.45 4.26 7.88
C GLY A 124 10.33 3.08 7.44
N TRP A 125 11.63 3.16 7.74
CA TRP A 125 12.54 2.01 7.60
C TRP A 125 12.52 1.21 8.90
N VAL A 126 11.70 0.15 8.92
CA VAL A 126 11.34 -0.59 10.13
C VAL A 126 12.20 -1.83 10.31
N ARG A 127 12.70 -2.09 11.52
CA ARG A 127 13.41 -3.34 11.88
C ARG A 127 12.45 -4.53 11.83
N THR A 128 12.49 -5.23 10.70
CA THR A 128 11.72 -6.43 10.35
C THR A 128 12.60 -7.32 9.48
N ASP A 129 12.16 -8.52 9.12
CA ASP A 129 12.90 -9.37 8.16
C ASP A 129 13.15 -8.64 6.82
N MET A 130 12.18 -7.85 6.35
CA MET A 130 12.29 -7.06 5.12
C MET A 130 13.20 -5.84 5.27
N GLY A 131 13.14 -5.14 6.41
CA GLY A 131 13.94 -3.94 6.64
C GLY A 131 15.37 -4.23 7.11
N GLY A 132 15.64 -5.44 7.60
CA GLY A 132 16.92 -5.84 8.15
C GLY A 132 17.24 -5.19 9.51
N PRO A 133 18.41 -5.51 10.09
CA PRO A 133 18.81 -5.06 11.42
C PRO A 133 19.07 -3.55 11.49
N ASN A 134 19.35 -2.91 10.36
CA ASN A 134 19.68 -1.49 10.26
C ASN A 134 18.45 -0.57 10.16
N GLY A 135 17.23 -1.10 10.30
CA GLY A 135 16.01 -0.29 10.34
C GLY A 135 16.11 0.82 11.40
N LEU A 136 15.72 2.03 11.02
CA LEU A 136 15.82 3.23 11.86
C LEU A 136 14.84 3.22 13.04
N ILE A 137 13.71 2.53 12.90
CA ILE A 137 12.67 2.44 13.92
C ILE A 137 12.21 1.01 14.15
N ASP A 138 11.64 0.73 15.32
CA ASP A 138 10.97 -0.55 15.58
C ASP A 138 9.52 -0.56 15.09
N VAL A 139 8.94 -1.76 15.08
CA VAL A 139 7.55 -2.01 14.67
C VAL A 139 6.57 -1.19 15.51
N SER A 140 6.77 -1.13 16.82
CA SER A 140 5.88 -0.39 17.73
C SER A 140 5.85 1.11 17.39
N THR A 141 7.00 1.71 17.11
CA THR A 141 7.13 3.12 16.73
C THR A 141 6.42 3.39 15.40
N SER A 142 6.65 2.53 14.40
CA SER A 142 6.01 2.61 13.09
C SER A 142 4.49 2.51 13.20
N VAL A 143 3.98 1.45 13.84
CA VAL A 143 2.55 1.18 13.95
C VAL A 143 1.83 2.26 14.78
N ASN A 144 2.42 2.72 15.88
CA ASN A 144 1.84 3.82 16.67
C ASN A 144 1.79 5.14 15.88
N GLY A 145 2.81 5.42 15.07
CA GLY A 145 2.80 6.54 14.13
C GLY A 145 1.67 6.43 13.10
N LEU A 146 1.62 5.29 12.40
CA LEU A 146 0.60 5.01 11.39
C LEU A 146 -0.81 5.06 11.97
N ARG A 147 -1.06 4.53 13.17
CA ARG A 147 -2.38 4.62 13.81
C ARG A 147 -2.84 6.06 13.98
N ARG A 148 -1.97 6.94 14.48
CA ARG A 148 -2.27 8.38 14.62
C ARG A 148 -2.55 9.04 13.28
N VAL A 149 -1.77 8.70 12.25
CA VAL A 149 -2.03 9.19 10.88
C VAL A 149 -3.38 8.72 10.40
N ILE A 150 -3.68 7.42 10.47
CA ILE A 150 -4.93 6.81 10.02
C ILE A 150 -6.14 7.46 10.71
N GLU A 151 -6.06 7.71 12.01
CA GLU A 151 -7.11 8.40 12.78
C GLU A 151 -7.39 9.81 12.25
N GLN A 152 -6.36 10.53 11.80
CA GLN A 152 -6.44 11.93 11.34
C GLN A 152 -6.78 12.07 9.84
N LEU A 153 -6.65 11.01 9.03
CA LEU A 153 -6.92 11.08 7.59
C LEU A 153 -8.38 11.45 7.30
N THR A 154 -8.56 12.44 6.42
CA THR A 154 -9.85 12.86 5.86
C THR A 154 -9.88 12.67 4.33
N LEU A 155 -11.04 12.86 3.70
CA LEU A 155 -11.16 12.78 2.24
C LEU A 155 -10.25 13.77 1.49
N GLU A 156 -9.82 14.86 2.14
CA GLU A 156 -8.85 15.82 1.59
C GLU A 156 -7.44 15.23 1.44
N GLU A 157 -7.12 14.18 2.20
CA GLU A 157 -5.87 13.42 2.11
C GLU A 157 -5.94 12.28 1.09
N SER A 158 -7.11 12.04 0.49
CA SER A 158 -7.29 10.96 -0.48
C SER A 158 -6.35 11.14 -1.67
N GLY A 159 -5.65 10.07 -2.01
CA GLY A 159 -4.66 10.01 -3.07
C GLY A 159 -3.36 10.72 -2.72
N LYS A 160 -3.01 10.88 -1.44
CA LYS A 160 -1.67 11.28 -0.96
C LYS A 160 -0.86 10.07 -0.49
N MET A 161 0.46 10.24 -0.40
CA MET A 161 1.39 9.33 0.27
C MET A 161 1.88 9.96 1.57
N ILE A 162 1.70 9.27 2.69
CA ILE A 162 1.93 9.85 4.03
C ILE A 162 2.78 8.89 4.87
N GLY A 163 3.82 9.43 5.49
CA GLY A 163 4.71 8.69 6.38
C GLY A 163 4.09 8.43 7.76
N TYR A 164 4.63 7.45 8.48
CA TYR A 164 4.27 7.15 9.88
C TYR A 164 4.42 8.35 10.82
N ASP A 165 5.22 9.34 10.44
CA ASP A 165 5.44 10.60 11.17
C ASP A 165 4.47 11.72 10.76
N GLY A 166 3.49 11.42 9.90
CA GLY A 166 2.47 12.36 9.41
C GLY A 166 2.92 13.25 8.25
N LYS A 167 4.17 13.13 7.79
CA LYS A 167 4.65 13.94 6.67
C LYS A 167 4.17 13.39 5.34
N VAL A 168 3.76 14.29 4.45
CA VAL A 168 3.51 13.93 3.05
C VAL A 168 4.85 13.61 2.38
N VAL A 169 4.88 12.50 1.66
CA VAL A 169 6.02 12.08 0.83
C VAL A 169 5.69 12.42 -0.62
N ASN A 170 6.65 12.99 -1.34
CA ASN A 170 6.52 13.25 -2.77
C ASN A 170 6.44 11.94 -3.56
N TRP A 171 5.92 12.04 -4.79
CA TRP A 171 5.76 10.88 -5.67
C TRP A 171 7.06 10.39 -6.27
#